data_AF-A0A3P1VKM2-F1
#
_entry.id   AF-A0A3P1VKM2-F1
#
_cell.length_a   1.000
_cell.length_b   1.000
_cell.length_c   1.000
_cell.angle_alpha   90.00
_cell.angle_beta   90.00
_cell.angle_gamma   90.00
#
_symmetry.space_group_name_H-M   'P 1'
#
loop_
_entity.id
_entity.type
_entity.pdbx_description
1 polymer ?
#
loop_
_entity_poly.entity_id
_entity_poly.type
_entity_poly.pdbx_seq_one_letter_code
_entity_poly.pdbx_strand_id
1 'polypeptide(L)' 'QLEAEVEDLKSKEQGKEKVFEKLKKDSEVRWHRDKYKKVLNNYDTYYKNIAKMIREKEQKISELEAMLSVMN' A
#
# COMPACT_ATOMS: atom_id res chain seq x y z
N GLN A 1 -8.64 5.56 16.53
CA GLN A 1 -7.20 5.55 16.19
C GLN A 1 -6.91 4.61 15.01
N LEU A 2 -7.33 3.34 15.07
CA LEU A 2 -7.10 2.37 13.98
C LEU A 2 -7.78 2.74 12.65
N GLU A 3 -9.00 3.27 12.67
CA GLU A 3 -9.70 3.71 11.45
C GLU A 3 -8.97 4.85 10.73
N ALA A 4 -8.52 5.87 11.48
CA ALA A 4 -7.72 6.97 10.95
C ALA A 4 -6.39 6.49 10.35
N GLU A 5 -5.76 5.48 10.95
CA GLU A 5 -4.55 4.85 10.39
C GLU A 5 -4.83 4.06 9.11
N VAL A 6 -5.97 3.36 9.02
CA VAL A 6 -6.40 2.68 7.79
C VAL A 6 -6.66 3.70 6.69
N GLU A 7 -7.29 4.83 7.00
CA GLU A 7 -7.57 5.89 6.04
C GLU A 7 -6.30 6.60 5.55
N ASP A 8 -5.34 6.85 6.45
CA ASP A 8 -4.01 7.36 6.08
C ASP A 8 -3.28 6.36 5.16
N LEU A 9 -3.30 5.06 5.47
CA LEU A 9 -2.69 4.03 4.61
C LEU A 9 -3.37 3.93 3.24
N LYS A 10 -4.70 4.04 3.17
CA LYS A 10 -5.45 4.08 1.91
C LYS A 10 -5.11 5.32 1.09
N SER A 11 -4.93 6.47 1.74
CA SER A 11 -4.50 7.71 1.07
C SER A 11 -3.10 7.57 0.44
N LYS A 12 -2.20 6.84 1.10
CA LYS A 12 -0.84 6.55 0.59
C LYS A 12 -0.83 5.60 -0.61
N GLU A 13 -1.87 4.78 -0.78
CA GLU A 13 -2.07 3.99 -2.02
C GLU A 13 -2.57 4.84 -3.19
N GLN A 14 -3.17 6.01 -2.93
CA GLN A 14 -3.67 6.87 -4.00
C GLN A 14 -2.51 7.36 -4.88
N GLY A 15 -2.72 7.31 -6.20
CA GLY A 15 -1.72 7.73 -7.17
C GLY A 15 -0.59 6.73 -7.40
N LYS A 16 -0.61 5.53 -6.78
CA LYS A 16 0.39 4.48 -7.06
C LYS A 16 0.49 4.16 -8.55
N GLU A 17 -0.65 4.09 -9.23
CA GLU A 17 -0.73 3.79 -10.67
C GLU A 17 0.08 4.79 -11.51
N LYS A 18 -0.05 6.09 -11.22
CA LYS A 18 0.72 7.16 -11.90
C LYS A 18 2.23 7.01 -11.66
N VAL A 19 2.63 6.63 -10.44
CA VAL A 19 4.04 6.37 -10.10
C VAL A 19 4.56 5.16 -10.87
N PHE A 20 3.81 4.05 -10.90
CA PHE A 20 4.18 2.84 -11.64
C PHE A 20 4.29 3.10 -13.14
N GLU A 21 3.33 3.83 -13.72
CA GLU A 21 3.33 4.16 -15.14
C GLU A 21 4.57 4.98 -15.51
N LYS A 22 4.92 5.98 -14.71
CA LYS A 22 6.13 6.79 -14.90
C LYS A 22 7.40 5.94 -14.79
N LEU A 23 7.52 5.14 -13.73
CA LEU A 23 8.70 4.31 -13.51
C LEU A 23 8.88 3.24 -14.60
N LYS A 24 7.78 2.70 -15.16
CA LYS A 24 7.84 1.77 -16.30
C LYS A 24 8.41 2.48 -17.53
N LYS A 25 7.85 3.63 -17.91
CA LYS A 25 8.34 4.45 -19.03
C LYS A 25 9.82 4.84 -18.85
N ASP A 26 10.19 5.31 -17.67
CA ASP A 26 11.57 5.67 -17.36
C ASP A 26 12.52 4.46 -17.40
N SER A 27 12.02 3.27 -17.04
CA SER A 27 12.80 2.02 -17.12
C SER A 27 13.04 1.54 -18.54
N GLU A 28 12.31 2.02 -19.54
CA GLU A 28 12.58 1.67 -20.95
C GLU A 28 13.81 2.41 -21.49
N VAL A 29 14.23 3.51 -20.83
CA VAL A 29 15.43 4.26 -21.19
C VAL A 29 16.69 3.47 -20.83
N ARG A 30 17.38 2.96 -21.86
CA ARG A 30 18.53 2.04 -21.74
C ARG A 30 19.62 2.52 -20.77
N TRP A 31 19.83 3.82 -20.66
CA TRP A 31 20.89 4.42 -19.83
C TRP A 31 20.59 4.38 -18.32
N HIS A 32 19.31 4.33 -17.94
CA HIS A 32 18.89 4.30 -16.54
C HIS A 32 17.98 3.11 -16.20
N ARG A 33 17.75 2.20 -17.16
CA ARG A 33 16.89 1.03 -17.04
C ARG A 33 17.08 0.28 -15.73
N ASP A 34 18.30 -0.10 -15.39
CA ASP A 34 18.54 -0.96 -14.23
C ASP A 34 18.29 -0.21 -12.91
N LYS A 35 18.57 1.10 -12.87
CA LYS A 35 18.23 1.98 -11.74
C LYS A 35 16.71 2.08 -11.57
N TYR A 36 15.98 2.36 -12.65
CA TYR A 36 14.52 2.48 -12.59
C TYR A 36 13.82 1.15 -12.32
N LYS A 37 14.34 0.02 -12.83
CA LYS A 37 13.85 -1.32 -12.47
C LYS A 37 14.00 -1.61 -10.98
N LYS A 38 15.13 -1.23 -10.37
CA LYS A 38 15.33 -1.37 -8.93
C LYS A 38 14.32 -0.52 -8.15
N VAL A 39 14.13 0.74 -8.56
CA VAL A 39 13.13 1.64 -7.94
C VAL A 39 11.71 1.07 -8.08
N LEU A 40 11.35 0.57 -9.28
CA LEU A 40 10.06 -0.06 -9.55
C LEU A 40 9.80 -1.25 -8.61
N ASN A 41 10.78 -2.14 -8.43
CA ASN A 41 10.67 -3.29 -7.53
C ASN A 41 10.53 -2.88 -6.05
N ASN A 42 11.22 -1.81 -5.65
CA ASN A 42 11.10 -1.27 -4.29
C ASN A 42 9.70 -0.72 -4.04
N TYR A 43 9.14 0.01 -4.99
CA TYR A 43 7.76 0.51 -4.89
C TYR A 43 6.74 -0.62 -4.90
N ASP A 44 6.92 -1.65 -5.72
CA ASP A 44 6.09 -2.86 -5.70
C ASP A 44 6.08 -3.52 -4.31
N THR A 45 7.26 -3.68 -3.70
CA THR A 45 7.38 -4.22 -2.34
C THR A 45 6.71 -3.31 -1.31
N TYR A 46 6.92 -1.99 -1.41
CA TYR A 46 6.33 -1.00 -0.51
C TYR A 46 4.80 -1.05 -0.52
N TYR A 47 4.18 -1.03 -1.70
CA TYR A 47 2.72 -1.08 -1.82
C TYR A 47 2.13 -2.43 -1.40
N LYS A 48 2.83 -3.54 -1.65
CA LYS A 48 2.43 -4.85 -1.10
C LYS A 48 2.41 -4.85 0.43
N ASN A 49 3.38 -4.22 1.07
CA ASN A 49 3.43 -4.10 2.52
C ASN A 49 2.30 -3.19 3.06
N ILE A 50 2.00 -2.08 2.38
CA ILE A 50 0.85 -1.24 2.74
C ILE A 50 -0.46 -2.05 2.67
N ALA A 51 -0.70 -2.76 1.57
CA ALA A 51 -1.90 -3.57 1.41
C ALA A 51 -2.01 -4.66 2.50
N LYS A 52 -0.88 -5.25 2.91
CA LYS A 52 -0.84 -6.19 4.04
C LYS A 52 -1.23 -5.51 5.36
N MET A 53 -0.63 -4.36 5.68
CA MET A 53 -0.95 -3.61 6.91
C MET A 53 -2.40 -3.15 6.98
N ILE A 54 -2.99 -2.74 5.84
CA ILE A 54 -4.41 -2.39 5.76
C ILE A 54 -5.27 -3.59 6.17
N ARG A 55 -5.04 -4.76 5.56
CA ARG A 55 -5.83 -5.98 5.87
C ARG A 55 -5.72 -6.38 7.33
N GLU A 56 -4.50 -6.36 7.89
CA GLU A 56 -4.29 -6.71 9.30
C GLU A 56 -5.03 -5.75 10.25
N LYS A 57 -5.02 -4.45 9.94
CA LYS A 57 -5.74 -3.44 10.74
C LYS A 57 -7.25 -3.53 10.58
N GLU A 58 -7.75 -3.75 9.36
CA GLU A 58 -9.18 -3.95 9.10
C GLU A 58 -9.70 -5.21 9.79
N GLN A 59 -8.94 -6.30 9.76
CA GLN A 59 -9.28 -7.52 10.50
C GLN A 59 -9.37 -7.24 12.01
N LYS A 60 -8.40 -6.52 12.57
CA LYS A 60 -8.39 -6.18 14.00
C LYS A 60 -9.57 -5.28 14.39
N ILE A 61 -9.98 -4.36 13.52
CA ILE A 61 -11.19 -3.56 13.72
C ILE A 61 -12.41 -4.47 13.77
N SER A 62 -12.56 -5.38 12.79
CA SER A 62 -13.68 -6.32 12.73
C SER A 62 -13.75 -7.25 13.95
N GLU A 63 -12.61 -7.74 14.44
CA GLU A 63 -12.54 -8.54 15.67
C GLU A 63 -13.01 -7.75 16.89
N LEU A 64 -12.60 -6.48 17.02
CA LEU A 64 -13.03 -5.61 18.12
C LEU A 64 -14.53 -5.29 18.05
N GLU A 65 -15.06 -5.03 16.86
CA GLU A 65 -16.49 -4.80 16.63
C GLU A 65 -17.31 -6.05 16.98
N ALA A 66 -16.85 -7.24 16.61
CA ALA A 66 -17.51 -8.49 16.95
C ALA A 66 -17.54 -8.74 18.47
N MET A 67 -16.44 -8.49 19.17
CA MET A 67 -16.40 -8.59 20.64
C MET A 67 -17.37 -7.61 21.31
N LEU A 68 -17.40 -6.35 20.85
CA LEU A 68 -18.34 -5.35 21.33
C LEU A 68 -19.80 -5.77 21.10
N SER A 69 -20.10 -6.38 19.96
CA SER A 69 -21.44 -6.88 19.65
C SER A 69 -21.91 -8.02 20.54
N VAL A 70 -20.99 -8.79 21.13
CA VAL A 70 -21.32 -9.90 22.05
C VAL A 70 -21.44 -9.40 23.50
N MET A 71 -20.82 -8.26 23.83
CA MET A 71 -20.89 -7.63 25.15
C MET A 71 -22.15 -6.77 25.36
N ASN A 72 -22.83 -6.38 24.28
CA ASN A 72 -24.12 -5.67 24.28
C ASN A 72 -25.29 -6.64 24.16
#